data_AF-A0AAJ7WET5-F1
#
_entry.id   AF-A0AAJ7WET5-F1
#
_cell.length_a   1.000
_cell.length_b   1.000
_cell.length_c   1.000
_cell.angle_alpha   90.00
_cell.angle_beta   90.00
_cell.angle_gamma   90.00
#
_symmetry.space_group_name_H-M   'P 1'
#
loop_
_entity.id
_entity.type
_entity.pdbx_description
1 polymer ?
#
loop_
_entity_poly.entity_id
_entity_poly.type
_entity_poly.pdbx_seq_one_letter_code
_entity_poly.pdbx_strand_id
1 'polypeptide(L)'
;MATKKMLPLPYPYSLEEELKKNPKIKMSDIELLREWCEKQQHLPKLTDLHLIMFLHSNYYSMEAAKSTIENFFTIRSHVPEFFANRDPLGSKELRQAFNTAFVTELPGLSNQGEKILFASLLHNDPLHYSFEDCCKYFFMASDMIGLRNGTCDGYIFIGDASNVSFGHVGRMSPMGMKKLVMYVQEGIPVRLKGIHFINTPSVMDLIMNMAKPFMKGELWNMIHLHSSLKTLEEFVSPDLLPKESGGKARSIMQFNEEQMKEIDSKREWFIEEEKLSKVDESLRIGKSKTANDLFGVEGTFKKLEIDSIMALVQPVKYEDELKKNSDLKDEDVQMLKDWHKKQPHLPPMTEAELALFLYSNYYRIETTKTTIDTYYTVRTHVPEFFANRDPLGVKELRKSFQTITVQVLDKTTPDGYAILYGRLIDEDPSNYVYNDGMKFLSMVIDLWQRKEGTIAGHIILFDMKNVVFGHAARLSPMGLKKYLYYLQEALPVRLKGFHFMNITPVMDVILNMMKPFMKKELLDMLHTHTTLDTLSKFLPVDILPNEAGGKAGPVMELHAKSVKLLEENRDWFLEEERTKRVNESLRPGKGKSATDLFGVEGTFKKLEID
;
A
#
# COMPACT_ATOMS: atom_id res chain seq x y z
N MET A 1 4.72 12.08 -48.04
CA MET A 1 5.03 11.77 -46.62
C MET A 1 6.52 11.99 -46.42
N ALA A 2 6.94 12.58 -45.30
CA ALA A 2 8.37 12.68 -44.99
C ALA A 2 8.88 11.31 -44.52
N THR A 3 9.98 10.83 -45.09
CA THR A 3 10.56 9.53 -44.74
C THR A 3 11.12 9.58 -43.32
N LYS A 4 10.62 8.73 -42.40
CA LYS A 4 11.18 8.65 -41.04
C LYS A 4 12.67 8.26 -41.10
N LYS A 5 13.52 9.02 -40.40
CA LYS A 5 14.92 8.65 -40.16
C LYS A 5 14.98 7.36 -39.32
N MET A 6 16.04 6.56 -39.50
CA MET A 6 16.33 5.43 -38.62
C MET A 6 16.90 5.90 -37.29
N LEU A 7 16.58 5.17 -36.22
CA LEU A 7 17.11 5.39 -34.88
C LEU A 7 18.65 5.12 -34.85
N PRO A 8 19.48 6.05 -34.36
CA PRO A 8 20.94 5.92 -34.41
C PRO A 8 21.48 4.97 -33.34
N LEU A 9 22.67 4.41 -33.59
CA LEU A 9 23.39 3.57 -32.64
C LEU A 9 24.62 4.31 -32.08
N PRO A 10 24.94 4.20 -30.78
CA PRO A 10 26.07 4.90 -30.17
C PRO A 10 27.44 4.24 -30.44
N TYR A 11 27.47 3.01 -30.97
CA TYR A 11 28.70 2.21 -31.16
C TYR A 11 28.76 1.60 -32.57
N PRO A 12 29.96 1.51 -33.18
CA PRO A 12 30.15 0.95 -34.52
C PRO A 12 30.40 -0.57 -34.47
N TYR A 13 29.33 -1.37 -34.41
CA TYR A 13 29.39 -2.81 -34.65
C TYR A 13 28.33 -3.21 -35.69
N SER A 14 28.56 -4.33 -36.36
CA SER A 14 27.80 -4.75 -37.54
C SER A 14 26.78 -5.84 -37.24
N LEU A 15 25.76 -5.91 -38.11
CA LEU A 15 24.79 -7.01 -38.14
C LEU A 15 25.46 -8.38 -38.32
N GLU A 16 26.55 -8.44 -39.10
CA GLU A 16 27.29 -9.69 -39.35
C GLU A 16 27.98 -10.21 -38.08
N GLU A 17 28.59 -9.32 -37.29
CA GLU A 17 29.20 -9.68 -36.00
C GLU A 17 28.17 -10.18 -35.00
N GLU A 18 27.01 -9.54 -34.92
CA GLU A 18 25.95 -9.93 -33.98
C GLU A 18 25.31 -11.28 -34.36
N LEU A 19 25.14 -11.55 -35.66
CA LEU A 19 24.69 -12.86 -36.15
C LEU A 19 25.71 -13.97 -35.90
N LYS A 20 27.02 -13.68 -36.05
CA LYS A 20 28.10 -14.63 -35.67
C LYS A 20 28.12 -14.90 -34.17
N LYS A 21 27.89 -13.87 -33.36
CA LYS A 21 27.84 -13.95 -31.90
C LYS A 21 26.66 -14.79 -31.42
N ASN A 22 25.51 -14.70 -32.09
CA ASN A 22 24.28 -15.36 -31.66
C ASN A 22 23.59 -16.12 -32.80
N PRO A 23 24.06 -17.34 -33.14
CA PRO A 23 23.55 -18.14 -34.26
C PRO A 23 22.08 -18.58 -34.16
N LYS A 24 21.39 -18.28 -33.05
CA LYS A 24 19.95 -18.53 -32.90
C LYS A 24 19.10 -17.45 -33.59
N ILE A 25 19.67 -16.27 -33.85
CA ILE A 25 19.02 -15.20 -34.61
C ILE A 25 19.00 -15.61 -36.09
N LYS A 26 17.83 -15.50 -36.73
CA LYS A 26 17.67 -15.73 -38.17
C LYS A 26 17.36 -14.42 -38.87
N MET A 27 17.91 -14.24 -40.07
CA MET A 27 17.59 -13.07 -40.90
C MET A 27 16.09 -12.96 -41.19
N SER A 28 15.42 -14.10 -41.43
CA SER A 28 13.97 -14.18 -41.62
C SER A 28 13.16 -13.57 -40.47
N ASP A 29 13.64 -13.73 -39.23
CA ASP A 29 12.91 -13.28 -38.05
C ASP A 29 13.12 -11.76 -37.87
N ILE A 30 14.29 -11.24 -38.24
CA ILE A 30 14.56 -9.80 -38.34
C ILE A 30 13.67 -9.18 -39.43
N GLU A 31 13.61 -9.79 -40.61
CA GLU A 31 12.80 -9.34 -41.75
C GLU A 31 11.30 -9.28 -41.41
N LEU A 32 10.75 -10.36 -40.85
CA LEU A 32 9.34 -10.42 -40.43
C LEU A 32 9.00 -9.38 -39.36
N LEU A 33 9.90 -9.13 -38.39
CA LEU A 33 9.70 -8.11 -37.37
C LEU A 33 9.83 -6.70 -37.95
N ARG A 34 10.76 -6.47 -38.89
CA ARG A 34 10.92 -5.21 -39.63
C ARG A 34 9.67 -4.89 -40.43
N GLU A 35 9.16 -5.83 -41.22
CA GLU A 35 7.91 -5.68 -41.97
C GLU A 35 6.71 -5.38 -41.07
N TRP A 36 6.65 -5.97 -39.88
CA TRP A 36 5.60 -5.66 -38.91
C TRP A 36 5.74 -4.24 -38.35
N CYS A 37 6.97 -3.80 -38.01
CA CYS A 37 7.24 -2.43 -37.58
C CYS A 37 6.90 -1.40 -38.66
N GLU A 38 7.18 -1.67 -39.94
CA GLU A 38 6.82 -0.78 -41.06
C GLU A 38 5.31 -0.63 -41.25
N LYS A 39 4.50 -1.61 -40.79
CA LYS A 39 3.04 -1.52 -40.74
C LYS A 39 2.53 -0.71 -39.54
N GLN A 40 3.36 -0.43 -38.52
CA GLN A 40 3.01 0.36 -37.34
C GLN A 40 3.40 1.83 -37.51
N GLN A 41 2.53 2.65 -38.10
CA GLN A 41 2.88 4.04 -38.45
C GLN A 41 3.20 4.94 -37.24
N HIS A 42 2.73 4.63 -36.03
CA HIS A 42 3.11 5.32 -34.80
C HIS A 42 4.55 5.06 -34.36
N LEU A 43 5.11 3.87 -34.65
CA LEU A 43 6.44 3.49 -34.16
C LEU A 43 7.59 4.24 -34.87
N PRO A 44 8.73 4.43 -34.20
CA PRO A 44 9.94 4.94 -34.84
C PRO A 44 10.58 3.89 -35.77
N LYS A 45 11.42 4.35 -36.72
CA LYS A 45 12.06 3.43 -37.67
C LYS A 45 13.31 2.80 -37.05
N LEU A 46 13.26 1.49 -36.83
CA LEU A 46 14.33 0.73 -36.17
C LEU A 46 15.40 0.26 -37.15
N THR A 47 16.59 -0.01 -36.63
CA THR A 47 17.65 -0.75 -37.33
C THR A 47 17.61 -2.23 -36.94
N ASP A 48 18.22 -3.09 -37.76
CA ASP A 48 18.23 -4.54 -37.51
C ASP A 48 18.87 -4.92 -36.18
N LEU A 49 19.87 -4.15 -35.71
CA LEU A 49 20.48 -4.36 -34.40
C LEU A 49 19.51 -4.04 -33.25
N HIS A 50 18.65 -3.02 -33.38
CA HIS A 50 17.56 -2.81 -32.42
C HIS A 50 16.57 -3.97 -32.44
N LEU A 51 16.15 -4.43 -33.63
CA LEU A 51 15.23 -5.58 -33.77
C LEU A 51 15.80 -6.85 -33.15
N ILE A 52 17.10 -7.10 -33.32
CA ILE A 52 17.83 -8.17 -32.67
C ILE A 52 17.72 -8.10 -31.15
N MET A 53 17.89 -6.93 -30.52
CA MET A 53 17.77 -6.81 -29.06
C MET A 53 16.38 -7.24 -28.57
N PHE A 54 15.32 -6.80 -29.25
CA PHE A 54 13.93 -7.17 -28.90
C PHE A 54 13.63 -8.66 -29.12
N LEU A 55 14.09 -9.25 -30.23
CA LEU A 55 13.98 -10.71 -30.45
C LEU A 55 14.74 -11.47 -29.37
N HIS A 56 15.97 -11.04 -29.08
CA HIS A 56 16.86 -11.69 -28.15
C HIS A 56 16.33 -11.66 -26.71
N SER A 57 15.89 -10.49 -26.22
CA SER A 57 15.33 -10.33 -24.87
C SER A 57 14.11 -11.23 -24.66
N ASN A 58 13.29 -11.38 -25.70
CA ASN A 58 12.07 -12.17 -25.71
C ASN A 58 12.28 -13.64 -26.10
N TYR A 59 13.49 -14.17 -25.95
CA TYR A 59 13.83 -15.57 -26.25
C TYR A 59 13.38 -16.01 -27.66
N TYR A 60 13.51 -15.10 -28.64
CA TYR A 60 13.14 -15.25 -30.05
C TYR A 60 11.63 -15.45 -30.30
N SER A 61 10.78 -15.19 -29.32
CA SER A 61 9.32 -15.15 -29.49
C SER A 61 8.89 -13.88 -30.23
N MET A 62 8.37 -14.06 -31.45
CA MET A 62 7.94 -12.99 -32.34
C MET A 62 6.88 -12.07 -31.69
N GLU A 63 5.82 -12.64 -31.10
CA GLU A 63 4.74 -11.84 -30.51
C GLU A 63 5.17 -11.11 -29.23
N ALA A 64 6.03 -11.72 -28.42
CA ALA A 64 6.58 -11.06 -27.24
C ALA A 64 7.56 -9.93 -27.62
N ALA A 65 8.36 -10.10 -28.67
CA ALA A 65 9.22 -9.05 -29.22
C ALA A 65 8.39 -7.85 -29.73
N LYS A 66 7.30 -8.09 -30.47
CA LYS A 66 6.34 -7.05 -30.88
C LYS A 66 5.74 -6.30 -29.68
N SER A 67 5.31 -7.03 -28.66
CA SER A 67 4.76 -6.44 -27.43
C SER A 67 5.79 -5.58 -26.69
N THR A 68 7.04 -6.03 -26.61
CA THR A 68 8.13 -5.28 -25.96
C THR A 68 8.47 -4.02 -26.77
N ILE A 69 8.51 -4.08 -28.10
CA ILE A 69 8.69 -2.90 -28.96
C ILE A 69 7.59 -1.86 -28.70
N GLU A 70 6.33 -2.30 -28.70
CA GLU A 70 5.19 -1.43 -28.38
C GLU A 70 5.34 -0.77 -27.01
N ASN A 71 5.63 -1.55 -25.98
CA ASN A 71 5.75 -1.05 -24.61
C ASN A 71 6.96 -0.12 -24.45
N PHE A 72 8.12 -0.47 -24.99
CA PHE A 72 9.35 0.34 -24.92
C PHE A 72 9.14 1.76 -25.44
N PHE A 73 8.71 1.91 -26.70
CA PHE A 73 8.57 3.23 -27.31
C PHE A 73 7.35 3.99 -26.77
N THR A 74 6.26 3.29 -26.43
CA THR A 74 5.08 3.91 -25.80
C THR A 74 5.45 4.48 -24.43
N ILE A 75 6.05 3.68 -23.53
CA ILE A 75 6.43 4.13 -22.18
C ILE A 75 7.45 5.28 -22.27
N ARG A 76 8.48 5.17 -23.13
CA ARG A 76 9.48 6.25 -23.34
C ARG A 76 8.92 7.55 -23.93
N SER A 77 7.70 7.51 -24.48
CA SER A 77 7.00 8.70 -24.96
C SER A 77 6.09 9.32 -23.90
N HIS A 78 5.48 8.51 -23.04
CA HIS A 78 4.55 8.95 -21.97
C HIS A 78 5.21 9.13 -20.59
N VAL A 79 6.52 8.90 -20.46
CA VAL A 79 7.32 9.14 -19.23
C VAL A 79 8.50 10.09 -19.54
N PRO A 80 8.23 11.37 -19.87
CA PRO A 80 9.27 12.35 -20.23
C PRO A 80 10.25 12.64 -19.07
N GLU A 81 9.85 12.46 -17.82
CA GLU A 81 10.70 12.65 -16.65
C GLU A 81 11.89 11.68 -16.61
N PHE A 82 11.80 10.51 -17.26
CA PHE A 82 12.90 9.55 -17.42
C PHE A 82 13.54 9.58 -18.82
N PHE A 83 12.78 9.95 -19.86
CA PHE A 83 13.17 9.75 -21.27
C PHE A 83 13.08 11.00 -22.14
N ALA A 84 13.06 12.20 -21.55
CA ALA A 84 13.22 13.47 -22.25
C ALA A 84 14.28 14.37 -21.56
N ASN A 85 14.79 15.36 -22.29
CA ASN A 85 15.91 16.22 -21.89
C ASN A 85 17.17 15.42 -21.53
N ARG A 86 17.57 14.48 -22.40
CA ARG A 86 18.70 13.56 -22.22
C ARG A 86 20.06 14.10 -22.71
N ASP A 87 20.14 15.37 -23.10
CA ASP A 87 21.43 16.01 -23.41
C ASP A 87 22.30 16.05 -22.13
N PRO A 88 23.41 15.28 -22.06
CA PRO A 88 24.22 15.19 -20.85
C PRO A 88 24.92 16.50 -20.47
N LEU A 89 24.94 17.51 -21.35
CA LEU A 89 25.43 18.86 -21.07
C LEU A 89 24.32 19.92 -21.08
N GLY A 90 23.05 19.52 -21.25
CA GLY A 90 21.92 20.41 -21.52
C GLY A 90 21.18 20.95 -20.29
N SER A 91 21.22 20.26 -19.14
CA SER A 91 20.53 20.69 -17.92
C SER A 91 21.40 20.53 -16.67
N LYS A 92 21.16 21.38 -15.66
CA LYS A 92 21.91 21.33 -14.39
C LYS A 92 21.42 20.18 -13.51
N GLU A 93 20.15 19.82 -13.66
CA GLU A 93 19.43 18.77 -12.95
C GLU A 93 19.99 17.39 -13.33
N LEU A 94 20.24 17.16 -14.63
CA LEU A 94 20.88 15.92 -15.10
C LEU A 94 22.36 15.85 -14.68
N ARG A 95 23.12 16.96 -14.77
CA ARG A 95 24.48 17.01 -14.20
C ARG A 95 24.50 16.80 -12.68
N GLN A 96 23.46 17.22 -11.97
CA GLN A 96 23.33 16.96 -10.54
C GLN A 96 23.08 15.48 -10.28
N ALA A 97 22.23 14.80 -11.05
CA ALA A 97 22.05 13.35 -10.95
C ALA A 97 23.36 12.58 -11.18
N PHE A 98 24.20 13.02 -12.13
CA PHE A 98 25.55 12.46 -12.36
C PHE A 98 26.52 12.66 -11.18
N ASN A 99 26.28 13.67 -10.33
CA ASN A 99 27.04 13.94 -9.11
C ASN A 99 26.40 13.32 -7.85
N THR A 100 25.22 12.70 -7.98
CA THR A 100 24.45 12.14 -6.85
C THR A 100 24.37 10.62 -6.90
N ALA A 101 24.18 10.04 -8.09
CA ALA A 101 24.18 8.61 -8.32
C ALA A 101 25.40 8.18 -9.12
N PHE A 102 25.68 6.89 -9.12
CA PHE A 102 26.71 6.24 -9.90
C PHE A 102 26.14 4.97 -10.53
N VAL A 103 26.41 4.74 -11.82
CA VAL A 103 25.91 3.59 -12.59
C VAL A 103 26.98 3.14 -13.56
N THR A 104 27.33 1.85 -13.58
CA THR A 104 28.36 1.32 -14.50
C THR A 104 28.18 -0.17 -14.79
N GLU A 105 28.87 -0.67 -15.82
CA GLU A 105 29.09 -2.09 -16.04
C GLU A 105 30.38 -2.52 -15.32
N LEU A 106 30.33 -3.54 -14.47
CA LEU A 106 31.54 -4.07 -13.82
C LEU A 106 32.35 -4.92 -14.84
N PRO A 107 33.69 -4.95 -14.74
CA PRO A 107 34.56 -5.53 -15.77
C PRO A 107 34.54 -7.07 -15.86
N GLY A 108 33.74 -7.75 -15.04
CA GLY A 108 33.62 -9.20 -14.99
C GLY A 108 32.22 -9.71 -15.33
N LEU A 109 32.02 -11.01 -15.17
CA LEU A 109 30.73 -11.68 -15.32
C LEU A 109 30.25 -12.24 -13.98
N SER A 110 28.96 -12.52 -13.87
CA SER A 110 28.40 -13.33 -12.79
C SER A 110 28.98 -14.75 -12.82
N ASN A 111 28.68 -15.53 -11.78
CA ASN A 111 29.02 -16.96 -11.71
C ASN A 111 28.35 -17.80 -12.82
N GLN A 112 27.31 -17.29 -13.49
CA GLN A 112 26.61 -17.95 -14.62
C GLN A 112 26.89 -17.30 -15.98
N GLY A 113 27.74 -16.27 -16.05
CA GLY A 113 28.16 -15.62 -17.29
C GLY A 113 27.37 -14.35 -17.67
N GLU A 114 26.47 -13.86 -16.82
CA GLU A 114 25.77 -12.59 -17.05
C GLU A 114 26.68 -11.37 -16.95
N LYS A 115 26.30 -10.31 -17.67
CA LYS A 115 26.82 -8.96 -17.46
C LYS A 115 26.32 -8.39 -16.13
N ILE A 116 27.13 -7.58 -15.47
CA ILE A 116 26.82 -7.00 -14.16
C ILE A 116 26.66 -5.49 -14.28
N LEU A 117 25.43 -5.02 -14.11
CA LEU A 117 25.11 -3.59 -13.99
C LEU A 117 25.14 -3.22 -12.50
N PHE A 118 26.01 -2.30 -12.10
CA PHE A 118 26.13 -1.84 -10.72
C PHE A 118 25.64 -0.39 -10.59
N ALA A 119 24.92 -0.09 -9.52
CA ALA A 119 24.54 1.28 -9.17
C ALA A 119 24.65 1.56 -7.66
N SER A 120 24.95 2.81 -7.30
CA SER A 120 24.96 3.29 -5.92
C SER A 120 24.64 4.79 -5.86
N LEU A 121 24.37 5.29 -4.65
CA LEU A 121 24.43 6.74 -4.39
C LEU A 121 25.85 7.13 -3.97
N LEU A 122 26.34 8.24 -4.49
CA LEU A 122 27.68 8.76 -4.18
C LEU A 122 27.77 9.34 -2.76
N HIS A 123 26.66 9.89 -2.27
CA HIS A 123 26.57 10.60 -0.99
C HIS A 123 25.26 10.25 -0.27
N ASN A 124 25.26 10.34 1.07
CA ASN A 124 24.06 10.10 1.90
C ASN A 124 23.14 11.34 2.01
N ASP A 125 23.56 12.51 1.52
CA ASP A 125 22.78 13.74 1.58
C ASP A 125 21.66 13.77 0.52
N PRO A 126 20.38 13.72 0.92
CA PRO A 126 19.26 13.73 0.00
C PRO A 126 18.96 15.15 -0.55
N LEU A 127 19.61 16.21 -0.08
CA LEU A 127 19.31 17.60 -0.48
C LEU A 127 19.27 17.78 -2.00
N HIS A 128 20.22 17.15 -2.70
CA HIS A 128 20.40 17.24 -4.15
C HIS A 128 19.84 16.02 -4.92
N TYR A 129 19.11 15.13 -4.25
CA TYR A 129 18.55 13.94 -4.86
C TYR A 129 17.20 14.22 -5.55
N SER A 130 17.08 13.73 -6.78
CA SER A 130 15.85 13.65 -7.58
C SER A 130 15.70 12.20 -8.03
N PHE A 131 14.60 11.53 -7.66
CA PHE A 131 14.37 10.13 -8.03
C PHE A 131 14.25 10.00 -9.56
N GLU A 132 13.53 10.92 -10.19
CA GLU A 132 13.28 10.97 -11.61
C GLU A 132 14.57 11.21 -12.42
N ASP A 133 15.43 12.14 -12.00
CA ASP A 133 16.69 12.39 -12.70
C ASP A 133 17.75 11.30 -12.45
N CYS A 134 17.74 10.65 -11.28
CA CYS A 134 18.57 9.47 -11.05
C CYS A 134 18.10 8.28 -11.91
N CYS A 135 16.79 8.09 -12.08
CA CYS A 135 16.25 7.08 -13.01
C CYS A 135 16.60 7.41 -14.48
N LYS A 136 16.49 8.68 -14.89
CA LYS A 136 16.92 9.17 -16.20
C LYS A 136 18.39 8.84 -16.48
N TYR A 137 19.29 9.16 -15.54
CA TYR A 137 20.71 8.81 -15.65
C TYR A 137 20.91 7.28 -15.70
N PHE A 138 20.26 6.52 -14.83
CA PHE A 138 20.33 5.06 -14.84
C PHE A 138 19.94 4.47 -16.20
N PHE A 139 18.87 4.96 -16.84
CA PHE A 139 18.50 4.53 -18.18
C PHE A 139 19.42 5.06 -19.28
N MET A 140 20.06 6.22 -19.12
CA MET A 140 21.10 6.69 -20.06
C MET A 140 22.31 5.76 -20.05
N ALA A 141 22.82 5.41 -18.87
CA ALA A 141 23.90 4.44 -18.72
C ALA A 141 23.48 3.05 -19.21
N SER A 142 22.27 2.58 -18.87
CA SER A 142 21.77 1.26 -19.26
C SER A 142 21.53 1.13 -20.77
N ASP A 143 20.98 2.16 -21.44
CA ASP A 143 20.83 2.16 -22.89
C ASP A 143 22.20 2.04 -23.57
N MET A 144 23.20 2.81 -23.11
CA MET A 144 24.58 2.71 -23.63
C MET A 144 25.20 1.34 -23.37
N ILE A 145 25.11 0.80 -22.16
CA ILE A 145 25.66 -0.51 -21.78
C ILE A 145 25.00 -1.64 -22.57
N GLY A 146 23.68 -1.61 -22.76
CA GLY A 146 22.93 -2.56 -23.58
C GLY A 146 23.35 -2.49 -25.05
N LEU A 147 23.36 -1.28 -25.62
CA LEU A 147 23.74 -1.06 -27.02
C LEU A 147 25.22 -1.35 -27.28
N ARG A 148 26.11 -1.16 -26.31
CA ARG A 148 27.54 -1.54 -26.43
C ARG A 148 27.74 -3.04 -26.46
N ASN A 149 26.95 -3.78 -25.69
CA ASN A 149 27.10 -5.22 -25.53
C ASN A 149 26.34 -6.03 -26.56
N GLY A 150 25.30 -5.50 -27.22
CA GLY A 150 24.47 -6.29 -28.14
C GLY A 150 23.77 -7.44 -27.40
N THR A 151 23.73 -8.65 -27.98
CA THR A 151 23.18 -9.82 -27.27
C THR A 151 24.21 -10.42 -26.30
N CYS A 152 23.73 -10.88 -25.13
CA CYS A 152 24.51 -11.54 -24.09
C CYS A 152 23.59 -12.48 -23.29
N ASP A 153 24.13 -13.40 -22.49
CA ASP A 153 23.31 -14.43 -21.82
C ASP A 153 22.32 -13.86 -20.79
N GLY A 154 22.66 -12.70 -20.21
CA GLY A 154 21.75 -11.87 -19.45
C GLY A 154 22.45 -10.73 -18.72
N TYR A 155 21.65 -10.00 -17.95
CA TYR A 155 22.11 -8.99 -17.00
C TYR A 155 21.65 -9.35 -15.59
N ILE A 156 22.53 -9.19 -14.62
CA ILE A 156 22.15 -8.98 -13.24
C ILE A 156 22.35 -7.50 -12.88
N PHE A 157 21.49 -6.99 -12.01
CA PHE A 157 21.65 -5.67 -11.41
C PHE A 157 22.14 -5.81 -9.96
N ILE A 158 23.06 -4.94 -9.54
CA ILE A 158 23.52 -4.82 -8.16
C ILE A 158 23.34 -3.37 -7.70
N GLY A 159 22.51 -3.14 -6.69
CA GLY A 159 22.35 -1.86 -6.01
C GLY A 159 23.06 -1.84 -4.66
N ASP A 160 24.05 -0.96 -4.48
CA ASP A 160 24.60 -0.66 -3.17
C ASP A 160 23.78 0.43 -2.46
N ALA A 161 23.08 0.01 -1.42
CA ALA A 161 22.16 0.85 -0.66
C ALA A 161 22.80 1.55 0.56
N SER A 162 24.11 1.45 0.75
CA SER A 162 24.85 2.05 1.89
C SER A 162 24.59 3.55 2.09
N ASN A 163 24.44 4.30 1.00
CA ASN A 163 24.16 5.74 1.03
C ASN A 163 22.66 6.09 0.96
N VAL A 164 21.76 5.12 0.95
CA VAL A 164 20.31 5.36 0.94
C VAL A 164 19.83 5.72 2.35
N SER A 165 18.92 6.69 2.45
CA SER A 165 18.40 7.21 3.72
C SER A 165 16.92 7.57 3.63
N PHE A 166 16.25 7.76 4.78
CA PHE A 166 14.83 8.16 4.83
C PHE A 166 14.53 9.43 4.02
N GLY A 167 15.46 10.38 3.96
CA GLY A 167 15.28 11.60 3.17
C GLY A 167 15.32 11.38 1.66
N HIS A 168 15.95 10.31 1.17
CA HIS A 168 15.87 9.87 -0.23
C HIS A 168 14.50 9.25 -0.53
N VAL A 169 14.01 8.38 0.36
CA VAL A 169 12.69 7.73 0.20
C VAL A 169 11.55 8.74 0.26
N GLY A 170 11.65 9.77 1.11
CA GLY A 170 10.70 10.89 1.14
C GLY A 170 10.67 11.76 -0.13
N ARG A 171 11.56 11.52 -1.09
CA ARG A 171 11.60 12.15 -2.43
C ARG A 171 11.16 11.21 -3.54
N MET A 172 10.80 9.97 -3.23
CA MET A 172 10.23 9.01 -4.18
C MET A 172 8.71 9.13 -4.19
N SER A 173 8.10 9.16 -5.38
CA SER A 173 6.65 9.09 -5.53
C SER A 173 6.19 7.67 -5.89
N PRO A 174 5.04 7.18 -5.37
CA PRO A 174 4.49 5.89 -5.81
C PRO A 174 4.20 5.85 -7.33
N MET A 175 3.90 6.99 -7.95
CA MET A 175 3.70 7.09 -9.39
C MET A 175 5.02 6.93 -10.17
N GLY A 176 6.09 7.60 -9.73
CA GLY A 176 7.44 7.39 -10.27
C GLY A 176 7.90 5.94 -10.10
N MET A 177 7.63 5.33 -8.94
CA MET A 177 7.93 3.92 -8.70
C MET A 177 7.13 2.99 -9.62
N LYS A 178 5.83 3.23 -9.84
CA LYS A 178 5.02 2.49 -10.82
C LYS A 178 5.60 2.60 -12.23
N LYS A 179 6.00 3.81 -12.65
CA LYS A 179 6.62 4.06 -13.97
C LYS A 179 7.94 3.29 -14.11
N LEU A 180 8.79 3.29 -13.09
CA LEU A 180 10.04 2.53 -13.04
C LEU A 180 9.79 1.03 -13.18
N VAL A 181 8.95 0.46 -12.31
CA VAL A 181 8.67 -0.99 -12.28
C VAL A 181 8.06 -1.46 -13.60
N MET A 182 7.07 -0.75 -14.14
CA MET A 182 6.44 -1.15 -15.41
C MET A 182 7.40 -1.06 -16.60
N TYR A 183 8.31 -0.08 -16.65
CA TYR A 183 9.33 -0.07 -17.70
C TYR A 183 10.30 -1.25 -17.58
N VAL A 184 10.73 -1.58 -16.35
CA VAL A 184 11.67 -2.69 -16.07
C VAL A 184 11.07 -4.07 -16.38
N GLN A 185 9.76 -4.28 -16.20
CA GLN A 185 9.13 -5.59 -16.45
C GLN A 185 8.42 -5.72 -17.81
N GLU A 186 7.97 -4.62 -18.44
CA GLU A 186 7.19 -4.68 -19.70
C GLU A 186 7.92 -4.12 -20.92
N GLY A 187 8.93 -3.26 -20.73
CA GLY A 187 9.47 -2.40 -21.79
C GLY A 187 10.95 -2.63 -22.13
N ILE A 188 11.82 -2.83 -21.14
CA ILE A 188 13.27 -2.87 -21.36
C ILE A 188 13.71 -4.14 -22.13
N PRO A 189 14.45 -4.03 -23.25
CA PRO A 189 14.84 -5.16 -24.09
C PRO A 189 16.10 -5.87 -23.57
N VAL A 190 16.06 -6.38 -22.34
CA VAL A 190 17.16 -7.16 -21.74
C VAL A 190 16.66 -8.46 -21.11
N ARG A 191 17.53 -9.47 -21.02
CA ARG A 191 17.28 -10.66 -20.19
C ARG A 191 17.77 -10.38 -18.77
N LEU A 192 16.90 -9.82 -17.94
CA LEU A 192 17.18 -9.69 -16.51
C LEU A 192 17.21 -11.08 -15.85
N LYS A 193 18.22 -11.34 -15.02
CA LYS A 193 18.46 -12.62 -14.34
C LYS A 193 18.44 -12.52 -12.81
N GLY A 194 18.65 -11.32 -12.27
CA GLY A 194 18.67 -11.06 -10.83
C GLY A 194 18.79 -9.56 -10.53
N ILE A 195 18.20 -9.14 -9.42
CA ILE A 195 18.30 -7.80 -8.83
C ILE A 195 18.80 -7.99 -7.40
N HIS A 196 20.04 -7.61 -7.14
CA HIS A 196 20.71 -7.83 -5.87
C HIS A 196 20.91 -6.49 -5.16
N PHE A 197 20.46 -6.37 -3.92
CA PHE A 197 20.75 -5.20 -3.09
C PHE A 197 21.71 -5.57 -1.96
N ILE A 198 22.81 -4.84 -1.83
CA ILE A 198 23.80 -4.97 -0.76
C ILE A 198 23.77 -3.76 0.16
N ASN A 199 24.32 -3.91 1.37
CA ASN A 199 24.41 -2.84 2.38
C ASN A 199 23.06 -2.19 2.70
N THR A 200 21.97 -2.98 2.66
CA THR A 200 20.59 -2.52 2.77
C THR A 200 20.28 -1.96 4.17
N PRO A 201 20.04 -0.64 4.32
CA PRO A 201 19.54 -0.09 5.57
C PRO A 201 18.07 -0.48 5.76
N SER A 202 17.52 -0.36 6.98
CA SER A 202 16.09 -0.64 7.25
C SER A 202 15.11 0.21 6.43
N VAL A 203 15.57 1.32 5.85
CA VAL A 203 14.79 2.14 4.91
C VAL A 203 14.52 1.41 3.57
N MET A 204 15.31 0.38 3.23
CA MET A 204 15.13 -0.41 2.01
C MET A 204 13.75 -1.09 1.98
N ASP A 205 13.24 -1.51 3.14
CA ASP A 205 11.90 -2.10 3.26
C ASP A 205 10.80 -1.13 2.77
N LEU A 206 10.98 0.19 2.93
CA LEU A 206 10.04 1.19 2.43
C LEU A 206 10.08 1.30 0.90
N ILE A 207 11.27 1.19 0.30
CA ILE A 207 11.44 1.18 -1.17
C ILE A 207 10.80 -0.09 -1.74
N MET A 208 11.08 -1.24 -1.12
CA MET A 208 10.49 -2.53 -1.50
C MET A 208 8.96 -2.52 -1.37
N ASN A 209 8.41 -1.97 -0.27
CA ASN A 209 6.96 -1.84 -0.09
C ASN A 209 6.32 -0.81 -1.04
N MET A 210 7.03 0.23 -1.47
CA MET A 210 6.55 1.17 -2.49
C MET A 210 6.52 0.52 -3.89
N ALA A 211 7.47 -0.36 -4.20
CA ALA A 211 7.59 -1.01 -5.50
C ALA A 211 6.71 -2.25 -5.66
N LYS A 212 6.53 -3.04 -4.59
CA LYS A 212 5.79 -4.32 -4.57
C LYS A 212 4.38 -4.28 -5.20
N PRO A 213 3.53 -3.25 -5.00
CA PRO A 213 2.20 -3.21 -5.60
C PRO A 213 2.18 -3.18 -7.14
N PHE A 214 3.31 -2.86 -7.77
CA PHE A 214 3.43 -2.74 -9.24
C PHE A 214 4.19 -3.90 -9.88
N MET A 215 4.85 -4.75 -9.08
CA MET A 215 5.69 -5.84 -9.58
C MET A 215 4.89 -7.09 -9.92
N LYS A 216 5.16 -7.67 -11.09
CA LYS A 216 4.83 -9.07 -11.40
C LYS A 216 5.60 -10.01 -10.48
N GLY A 217 5.03 -11.18 -10.20
CA GLY A 217 5.66 -12.22 -9.36
C GLY A 217 7.02 -12.69 -9.90
N GLU A 218 7.18 -12.74 -11.22
CA GLU A 218 8.46 -13.06 -11.87
C GLU A 218 9.57 -12.06 -11.51
N LEU A 219 9.28 -10.75 -11.59
CA LEU A 219 10.24 -9.71 -11.21
C LEU A 219 10.51 -9.72 -9.70
N TRP A 220 9.47 -9.87 -8.87
CA TRP A 220 9.61 -9.96 -7.42
C TRP A 220 10.56 -11.10 -6.99
N ASN A 221 10.42 -12.27 -7.62
CA ASN A 221 11.24 -13.45 -7.31
C ASN A 221 12.71 -13.32 -7.77
N MET A 222 13.04 -12.34 -8.62
CA MET A 222 14.43 -12.02 -8.99
C MET A 222 15.12 -11.09 -7.99
N ILE A 223 14.42 -10.58 -6.95
CA ILE A 223 14.99 -9.62 -6.01
C ILE A 223 15.59 -10.34 -4.80
N HIS A 224 16.87 -10.06 -4.54
CA HIS A 224 17.65 -10.60 -3.43
C HIS A 224 18.17 -9.44 -2.55
N LEU A 225 17.81 -9.44 -1.27
CA LEU A 225 18.37 -8.50 -0.28
C LEU A 225 19.48 -9.23 0.50
N HIS A 226 20.71 -8.75 0.39
CA HIS A 226 21.89 -9.41 0.94
C HIS A 226 22.28 -8.79 2.29
N SER A 227 22.13 -9.58 3.35
CA SER A 227 22.57 -9.21 4.72
C SER A 227 24.10 -9.13 4.87
N SER A 228 24.86 -9.71 3.92
CA SER A 228 26.31 -9.59 3.83
C SER A 228 26.79 -9.95 2.41
N LEU A 229 28.00 -9.51 2.02
CA LEU A 229 28.59 -9.88 0.72
C LEU A 229 28.75 -11.40 0.54
N LYS A 230 28.83 -12.18 1.62
CA LYS A 230 28.88 -13.63 1.57
C LYS A 230 27.65 -14.26 0.91
N THR A 231 26.46 -13.67 1.04
CA THR A 231 25.27 -14.19 0.34
C THR A 231 25.19 -13.71 -1.11
N LEU A 232 26.02 -12.72 -1.50
CA LEU A 232 26.19 -12.33 -2.91
C LEU A 232 27.20 -13.25 -3.63
N GLU A 233 28.18 -13.83 -2.92
CA GLU A 233 29.18 -14.77 -3.47
C GLU A 233 28.58 -15.92 -4.29
N GLU A 234 27.36 -16.35 -3.96
CA GLU A 234 26.60 -17.38 -4.69
C GLU A 234 26.29 -16.98 -6.14
N PHE A 235 26.14 -15.68 -6.40
CA PHE A 235 25.80 -15.09 -7.70
C PHE A 235 26.99 -14.40 -8.37
N VAL A 236 27.85 -13.72 -7.58
CA VAL A 236 28.90 -12.81 -8.06
C VAL A 236 30.09 -12.81 -7.11
N SER A 237 31.30 -12.93 -7.65
CA SER A 237 32.52 -12.68 -6.87
C SER A 237 32.58 -11.23 -6.34
N PRO A 238 32.61 -10.99 -5.01
CA PRO A 238 32.66 -9.65 -4.43
C PRO A 238 33.91 -8.86 -4.85
N ASP A 239 34.98 -9.54 -5.29
CA ASP A 239 36.18 -8.89 -5.82
C ASP A 239 35.90 -7.99 -7.02
N LEU A 240 34.81 -8.23 -7.76
CA LEU A 240 34.36 -7.39 -8.87
C LEU A 240 33.73 -6.06 -8.45
N LEU A 241 33.28 -5.94 -7.19
CA LEU A 241 32.67 -4.72 -6.67
C LEU A 241 33.72 -3.61 -6.47
N PRO A 242 33.33 -2.33 -6.51
CA PRO A 242 34.19 -1.22 -6.10
C PRO A 242 34.68 -1.36 -4.66
N LYS A 243 35.82 -0.72 -4.34
CA LYS A 243 36.44 -0.79 -3.00
C LYS A 243 35.53 -0.25 -1.90
N GLU A 244 34.81 0.82 -2.22
CA GLU A 244 33.85 1.48 -1.34
C GLU A 244 32.67 0.56 -0.96
N SER A 245 32.35 -0.41 -1.83
CA SER A 245 31.31 -1.43 -1.65
C SER A 245 31.84 -2.75 -1.07
N GLY A 246 33.10 -2.77 -0.62
CA GLY A 246 33.75 -3.94 -0.01
C GLY A 246 34.44 -4.90 -0.98
N GLY A 247 34.56 -4.56 -2.27
CA GLY A 247 35.25 -5.37 -3.27
C GLY A 247 36.73 -5.01 -3.49
N LYS A 248 37.32 -5.57 -4.56
CA LYS A 248 38.74 -5.38 -4.93
C LYS A 248 38.95 -4.63 -6.25
N ALA A 249 37.88 -4.23 -6.94
CA ALA A 249 37.98 -3.48 -8.19
C ALA A 249 38.56 -2.06 -7.98
N ARG A 250 38.56 -1.25 -9.03
CA ARG A 250 38.91 0.18 -8.94
C ARG A 250 37.85 0.97 -8.15
N SER A 251 38.19 2.19 -7.72
CA SER A 251 37.28 3.02 -6.93
C SER A 251 36.06 3.47 -7.73
N ILE A 252 34.95 3.77 -7.04
CA ILE A 252 33.75 4.37 -7.64
C ILE A 252 34.12 5.64 -8.40
N MET A 253 34.99 6.48 -7.83
CA MET A 253 35.49 7.70 -8.48
C MET A 253 36.16 7.41 -9.84
N GLN A 254 37.01 6.39 -9.93
CA GLN A 254 37.70 6.02 -11.18
C GLN A 254 36.73 5.50 -12.25
N PHE A 255 35.72 4.72 -11.87
CA PHE A 255 34.65 4.34 -12.79
C PHE A 255 33.84 5.56 -13.24
N ASN A 256 33.47 6.46 -12.32
CA ASN A 256 32.59 7.58 -12.62
C ASN A 256 33.25 8.58 -13.60
N GLU A 257 34.55 8.86 -13.45
CA GLU A 257 35.27 9.71 -14.39
C GLU A 257 35.27 9.18 -15.83
N GLU A 258 35.40 7.87 -16.03
CA GLU A 258 35.33 7.25 -17.35
C GLU A 258 33.90 7.24 -17.89
N GLN A 259 32.92 6.88 -17.05
CA GLN A 259 31.50 6.86 -17.44
C GLN A 259 31.00 8.25 -17.85
N MET A 260 31.44 9.31 -17.16
CA MET A 260 31.12 10.70 -17.52
C MET A 260 31.72 11.08 -18.87
N LYS A 261 33.00 10.75 -19.11
CA LYS A 261 33.66 10.99 -20.41
C LYS A 261 32.96 10.23 -21.53
N GLU A 262 32.52 8.99 -21.29
CA GLU A 262 31.80 8.21 -22.29
C GLU A 262 30.43 8.83 -22.59
N ILE A 263 29.62 9.17 -21.57
CA ILE A 263 28.31 9.81 -21.73
C ILE A 263 28.42 11.17 -22.46
N ASP A 264 29.34 12.03 -22.04
CA ASP A 264 29.55 13.34 -22.68
C ASP A 264 30.00 13.17 -24.15
N SER A 265 30.77 12.11 -24.48
CA SER A 265 31.12 11.77 -25.87
C SER A 265 29.95 11.28 -26.73
N LYS A 266 28.85 10.81 -26.12
CA LYS A 266 27.63 10.36 -26.79
C LYS A 266 26.52 11.40 -26.82
N ARG A 267 26.81 12.66 -26.47
CA ARG A 267 25.85 13.78 -26.46
C ARG A 267 24.97 13.87 -27.71
N GLU A 268 25.58 13.91 -28.90
CA GLU A 268 24.82 14.03 -30.16
C GLU A 268 23.90 12.83 -30.40
N TRP A 269 24.32 11.62 -29.97
CA TRP A 269 23.48 10.43 -30.03
C TRP A 269 22.29 10.53 -29.09
N PHE A 270 22.45 10.97 -27.84
CA PHE A 270 21.31 11.20 -26.93
C PHE A 270 20.31 12.24 -27.49
N ILE A 271 20.82 13.32 -28.08
CA ILE A 271 20.01 14.39 -28.70
C ILE A 271 19.24 13.88 -29.92
N GLU A 272 19.81 12.99 -30.75
CA GLU A 272 19.12 12.41 -31.91
C GLU A 272 18.21 11.23 -31.53
N GLU A 273 18.61 10.37 -30.59
CA GLU A 273 17.80 9.26 -30.06
C GLU A 273 16.49 9.78 -29.47
N GLU A 274 16.54 10.76 -28.56
CA GLU A 274 15.34 11.33 -27.93
C GLU A 274 14.33 11.87 -28.95
N LYS A 275 14.82 12.52 -30.02
CA LYS A 275 13.99 13.08 -31.10
C LYS A 275 13.37 12.00 -31.98
N LEU A 276 14.04 10.86 -32.13
CA LEU A 276 13.64 9.79 -33.05
C LEU A 276 12.99 8.59 -32.37
N SER A 277 13.03 8.45 -31.03
CA SER A 277 12.44 7.33 -30.28
C SER A 277 11.02 7.56 -29.75
N LYS A 278 10.36 8.65 -30.16
CA LYS A 278 8.97 8.94 -29.75
C LYS A 278 7.95 8.25 -30.67
N VAL A 279 6.85 7.76 -30.08
CA VAL A 279 5.68 7.32 -30.85
C VAL A 279 4.80 8.49 -31.24
N ASP A 280 4.23 8.42 -32.44
CA ASP A 280 3.17 9.34 -32.87
C ASP A 280 1.80 8.68 -32.63
N GLU A 281 1.20 8.99 -31.49
CA GLU A 281 -0.12 8.44 -31.08
C GLU A 281 -1.26 8.79 -32.05
N SER A 282 -1.10 9.79 -32.93
CA SER A 282 -2.08 10.11 -33.97
C SER A 282 -2.05 9.15 -35.17
N LEU A 283 -0.92 8.45 -35.34
CA LEU A 283 -0.70 7.44 -36.38
C LEU A 283 -0.89 6.00 -35.87
N ARG A 284 -1.35 5.81 -34.63
CA ARG A 284 -1.54 4.48 -34.05
C ARG A 284 -2.76 3.80 -34.66
N ILE A 285 -2.59 2.56 -35.10
CA ILE A 285 -3.70 1.72 -35.55
C ILE A 285 -4.52 1.30 -34.33
N GLY A 286 -5.77 1.75 -34.23
CA GLY A 286 -6.67 1.49 -33.11
C GLY A 286 -6.77 2.67 -32.15
N LYS A 287 -6.97 2.41 -30.85
CA LYS A 287 -7.06 3.45 -29.83
C LYS A 287 -5.65 3.97 -29.48
N SER A 288 -5.44 5.28 -29.64
CA SER A 288 -4.27 5.99 -29.10
C SER A 288 -4.11 5.72 -27.59
N LYS A 289 -2.87 5.54 -27.14
CA LYS A 289 -2.55 5.36 -25.71
C LYS A 289 -2.17 6.72 -25.11
N THR A 290 -2.62 6.98 -23.88
CA THR A 290 -2.21 8.15 -23.08
C THR A 290 -1.41 7.70 -21.86
N ALA A 291 -0.67 8.62 -21.23
CA ALA A 291 -0.08 8.39 -19.92
C ALA A 291 -1.12 7.89 -18.89
N ASN A 292 -2.37 8.37 -18.96
CA ASN A 292 -3.44 7.93 -18.06
C ASN A 292 -3.89 6.48 -18.34
N ASP A 293 -3.90 6.02 -19.60
CA ASP A 293 -4.19 4.61 -19.94
C ASP A 293 -3.12 3.64 -19.42
N LEU A 294 -1.87 4.11 -19.31
CA LEU A 294 -0.71 3.32 -18.87
C LEU A 294 -0.54 3.34 -17.35
N PHE A 295 -0.57 4.55 -16.76
CA PHE A 295 -0.15 4.80 -15.37
C PHE A 295 -1.33 5.08 -14.44
N GLY A 296 -2.49 5.44 -14.97
CA GLY A 296 -3.57 6.07 -14.20
C GLY A 296 -3.37 7.58 -14.06
N VAL A 297 -4.39 8.29 -13.58
CA VAL A 297 -4.36 9.76 -13.44
C VAL A 297 -3.67 10.14 -12.13
N GLU A 298 -2.71 11.07 -12.20
CA GLU A 298 -2.03 11.60 -11.03
C GLU A 298 -3.02 12.29 -10.07
N GLY A 299 -2.97 11.94 -8.79
CA GLY A 299 -3.95 12.39 -7.79
C GLY A 299 -5.35 11.74 -7.87
N THR A 300 -5.62 10.88 -8.85
CA THR A 300 -6.86 10.08 -8.93
C THR A 300 -6.56 8.61 -9.18
N PHE A 301 -6.11 7.92 -8.13
CA PHE A 301 -6.03 6.46 -8.07
C PHE A 301 -7.44 5.82 -8.01
N LYS A 302 -8.20 5.95 -9.09
CA LYS A 302 -9.31 5.05 -9.38
C LYS A 302 -8.76 3.78 -10.03
N LYS A 303 -8.78 2.72 -9.23
CA LYS A 303 -9.14 1.32 -9.55
C LYS A 303 -9.10 0.90 -11.03
N LEU A 304 -8.33 -0.16 -11.32
CA LEU A 304 -8.54 -1.24 -12.32
C LEU A 304 -7.24 -2.10 -12.35
N GLU A 305 -7.22 -3.39 -12.72
CA GLU A 305 -7.86 -4.63 -12.20
C GLU A 305 -7.23 -5.82 -13.02
N ILE A 306 -7.31 -7.13 -12.75
CA ILE A 306 -8.14 -8.00 -11.89
C ILE A 306 -7.22 -8.74 -10.85
N ASP A 307 -7.13 -10.07 -10.88
CA ASP A 307 -6.35 -11.11 -10.18
C ASP A 307 -6.04 -11.07 -8.66
N SER A 308 -5.93 -9.91 -8.00
CA SER A 308 -5.69 -9.83 -6.55
C SER A 308 -6.97 -9.67 -5.71
N ILE A 309 -8.14 -10.03 -6.27
CA ILE A 309 -9.47 -9.85 -5.65
C ILE A 309 -9.74 -10.88 -4.54
N MET A 310 -8.97 -10.86 -3.45
CA MET A 310 -9.33 -11.50 -2.18
C MET A 310 -9.02 -10.67 -0.90
N ALA A 311 -8.41 -9.48 -1.02
CA ALA A 311 -7.89 -8.72 0.15
C ALA A 311 -8.57 -7.35 0.42
N LEU A 312 -8.96 -6.61 -0.61
CA LEU A 312 -9.62 -5.30 -0.42
C LEU A 312 -11.11 -5.49 -0.11
N VAL A 313 -11.52 -5.10 1.10
CA VAL A 313 -12.92 -5.12 1.55
C VAL A 313 -13.73 -4.16 0.69
N GLN A 314 -14.51 -4.74 -0.23
CA GLN A 314 -15.51 -3.99 -0.96
C GLN A 314 -16.62 -3.59 0.02
N PRO A 315 -17.14 -2.35 -0.06
CA PRO A 315 -18.30 -1.97 0.72
C PRO A 315 -19.52 -2.79 0.28
N VAL A 316 -20.36 -3.18 1.24
CA VAL A 316 -21.66 -3.79 0.94
C VAL A 316 -22.48 -2.88 0.01
N LYS A 317 -23.23 -3.50 -0.91
CA LYS A 317 -24.10 -2.79 -1.84
C LYS A 317 -25.48 -2.57 -1.23
N TYR A 318 -26.10 -1.43 -1.55
CA TYR A 318 -27.41 -1.08 -1.03
C TYR A 318 -28.51 -2.06 -1.49
N GLU A 319 -28.41 -2.58 -2.71
CA GLU A 319 -29.33 -3.57 -3.26
C GLU A 319 -29.23 -4.93 -2.53
N ASP A 320 -28.09 -5.25 -1.93
CA ASP A 320 -27.92 -6.46 -1.13
C ASP A 320 -28.48 -6.26 0.29
N GLU A 321 -28.40 -5.04 0.84
CA GLU A 321 -29.07 -4.67 2.10
C GLU A 321 -30.60 -4.69 1.99
N LEU A 322 -31.18 -4.26 0.86
CA LEU A 322 -32.61 -4.37 0.58
C LEU A 322 -33.09 -5.83 0.52
N LYS A 323 -32.30 -6.74 -0.08
CA LYS A 323 -32.62 -8.18 -0.09
C LYS A 323 -32.52 -8.81 1.29
N LYS A 324 -31.56 -8.36 2.10
CA LYS A 324 -31.28 -8.87 3.44
C LYS A 324 -32.32 -8.44 4.48
N ASN A 325 -32.98 -7.31 4.26
CA ASN A 325 -33.85 -6.66 5.23
C ASN A 325 -35.21 -6.30 4.63
N SER A 326 -36.23 -7.15 4.80
CA SER A 326 -37.59 -6.91 4.30
C SER A 326 -38.23 -5.60 4.79
N ASP A 327 -37.82 -5.12 5.95
CA ASP A 327 -38.36 -3.91 6.59
C ASP A 327 -37.63 -2.63 6.14
N LEU A 328 -36.52 -2.75 5.39
CA LEU A 328 -35.78 -1.61 4.84
C LEU A 328 -36.49 -1.09 3.59
N LYS A 329 -36.92 0.17 3.62
CA LYS A 329 -37.64 0.82 2.51
C LYS A 329 -36.81 1.92 1.87
N ASP A 330 -36.86 1.98 0.54
CA ASP A 330 -36.26 3.07 -0.23
C ASP A 330 -36.79 4.45 0.17
N GLU A 331 -38.07 4.54 0.55
CA GLU A 331 -38.71 5.77 1.01
C GLU A 331 -38.02 6.33 2.27
N ASP A 332 -37.73 5.47 3.25
CA ASP A 332 -37.08 5.85 4.51
C ASP A 332 -35.62 6.27 4.29
N VAL A 333 -34.89 5.55 3.41
CA VAL A 333 -33.51 5.91 3.02
C VAL A 333 -33.50 7.22 2.22
N GLN A 334 -34.49 7.46 1.36
CA GLN A 334 -34.66 8.70 0.62
C GLN A 334 -34.98 9.89 1.54
N MET A 335 -35.81 9.70 2.57
CA MET A 335 -36.03 10.70 3.62
C MET A 335 -34.74 11.08 4.35
N LEU A 336 -33.86 10.10 4.63
CA LEU A 336 -32.55 10.37 5.23
C LEU A 336 -31.61 11.10 4.27
N LYS A 337 -31.59 10.77 2.97
CA LYS A 337 -30.82 11.51 1.94
C LYS A 337 -31.26 12.97 1.86
N ASP A 338 -32.56 13.24 1.86
CA ASP A 338 -33.10 14.60 1.75
C ASP A 338 -32.98 15.41 3.04
N TRP A 339 -32.87 14.75 4.19
CA TRP A 339 -32.41 15.38 5.44
C TRP A 339 -30.90 15.68 5.41
N HIS A 340 -30.07 14.73 4.98
CA HIS A 340 -28.61 14.85 4.95
C HIS A 340 -28.13 16.01 4.06
N LYS A 341 -28.77 16.23 2.91
CA LYS A 341 -28.56 17.42 2.05
C LYS A 341 -28.68 18.76 2.78
N LYS A 342 -29.38 18.80 3.93
CA LYS A 342 -29.59 20.00 4.76
C LYS A 342 -28.62 20.08 5.95
N GLN A 343 -27.67 19.15 6.06
CA GLN A 343 -26.67 19.06 7.13
C GLN A 343 -25.25 19.27 6.58
N PRO A 344 -24.86 20.50 6.17
CA PRO A 344 -23.60 20.74 5.47
C PRO A 344 -22.33 20.51 6.33
N HIS A 345 -22.47 20.28 7.64
CA HIS A 345 -21.38 19.82 8.50
C HIS A 345 -21.10 18.31 8.41
N LEU A 346 -22.05 17.50 7.95
CA LEU A 346 -21.88 16.05 7.88
C LEU A 346 -21.08 15.64 6.62
N PRO A 347 -20.20 14.64 6.72
CA PRO A 347 -19.49 14.13 5.56
C PRO A 347 -20.45 13.41 4.58
N PRO A 348 -20.05 13.20 3.32
CA PRO A 348 -20.82 12.43 2.36
C PRO A 348 -21.09 11.00 2.83
N MET A 349 -22.30 10.48 2.59
CA MET A 349 -22.70 9.10 2.89
C MET A 349 -23.28 8.40 1.68
N THR A 350 -23.10 7.08 1.64
CA THR A 350 -23.72 6.16 0.68
C THR A 350 -25.08 5.66 1.20
N GLU A 351 -25.88 5.10 0.30
CA GLU A 351 -27.19 4.52 0.65
C GLU A 351 -27.05 3.30 1.57
N ALA A 352 -26.00 2.49 1.38
CA ALA A 352 -25.65 1.39 2.27
C ALA A 352 -25.28 1.87 3.70
N GLU A 353 -24.53 2.98 3.83
CA GLU A 353 -24.26 3.59 5.14
C GLU A 353 -25.56 4.09 5.81
N LEU A 354 -26.42 4.78 5.06
CA LEU A 354 -27.73 5.22 5.58
C LEU A 354 -28.63 4.05 5.99
N ALA A 355 -28.65 2.97 5.20
CA ALA A 355 -29.36 1.73 5.52
C ALA A 355 -28.83 1.09 6.81
N LEU A 356 -27.50 1.05 7.01
CA LEU A 356 -26.87 0.54 8.23
C LEU A 356 -27.31 1.36 9.48
N PHE A 357 -27.25 2.69 9.42
CA PHE A 357 -27.71 3.56 10.51
C PHE A 357 -29.23 3.46 10.76
N LEU A 358 -30.03 3.30 9.71
CA LEU A 358 -31.48 3.13 9.82
C LEU A 358 -31.83 1.78 10.45
N TYR A 359 -31.18 0.72 9.98
CA TYR A 359 -31.30 -0.62 10.50
C TYR A 359 -30.89 -0.71 11.98
N SER A 360 -29.75 -0.13 12.37
CA SER A 360 -29.28 -0.15 13.76
C SER A 360 -30.27 0.51 14.72
N ASN A 361 -30.99 1.52 14.24
CA ASN A 361 -32.03 2.26 14.95
C ASN A 361 -33.44 1.69 14.80
N TYR A 362 -33.58 0.43 14.38
CA TYR A 362 -34.88 -0.24 14.21
C TYR A 362 -35.85 0.56 13.31
N TYR A 363 -35.31 1.12 12.23
CA TYR A 363 -36.02 1.92 11.21
C TYR A 363 -36.62 3.24 11.72
N ARG A 364 -36.19 3.75 12.88
CA ARG A 364 -36.68 5.01 13.47
C ARG A 364 -35.92 6.22 12.95
N ILE A 365 -36.47 6.86 11.91
CA ILE A 365 -35.89 8.04 11.22
C ILE A 365 -35.27 9.08 12.17
N GLU A 366 -36.00 9.59 13.17
CA GLU A 366 -35.46 10.66 14.03
C GLU A 366 -34.29 10.19 14.91
N THR A 367 -34.36 8.96 15.45
CA THR A 367 -33.23 8.37 16.19
C THR A 367 -32.03 8.16 15.29
N THR A 368 -32.25 7.67 14.05
CA THR A 368 -31.22 7.51 13.03
C THR A 368 -30.47 8.82 12.74
N LYS A 369 -31.19 9.94 12.59
CA LYS A 369 -30.57 11.27 12.41
C LYS A 369 -29.67 11.65 13.58
N THR A 370 -30.11 11.40 14.81
CA THR A 370 -29.32 11.65 16.03
C THR A 370 -28.08 10.75 16.08
N THR A 371 -28.19 9.46 15.75
CA THR A 371 -27.05 8.54 15.71
C THR A 371 -26.02 8.95 14.66
N ILE A 372 -26.45 9.28 13.43
CA ILE A 372 -25.57 9.74 12.35
C ILE A 372 -24.79 10.99 12.79
N ASP A 373 -25.50 11.99 13.35
CA ASP A 373 -24.85 13.21 13.80
C ASP A 373 -23.86 12.94 14.92
N THR A 374 -24.25 12.13 15.91
CA THR A 374 -23.40 11.80 17.06
C THR A 374 -22.18 10.98 16.64
N TYR A 375 -22.32 10.04 15.71
CA TYR A 375 -21.23 9.22 15.15
C TYR A 375 -20.11 10.05 14.56
N TYR A 376 -20.41 10.91 13.58
CA TYR A 376 -19.37 11.71 12.95
C TYR A 376 -18.84 12.82 13.88
N THR A 377 -19.68 13.33 14.79
CA THR A 377 -19.25 14.29 15.82
C THR A 377 -18.24 13.65 16.77
N VAL A 378 -18.51 12.45 17.30
CA VAL A 378 -17.57 11.73 18.18
C VAL A 378 -16.27 11.37 17.44
N ARG A 379 -16.34 10.95 16.17
CA ARG A 379 -15.15 10.64 15.35
C ARG A 379 -14.26 11.86 15.08
N THR A 380 -14.82 13.07 15.08
CA THR A 380 -14.04 14.32 15.02
C THR A 380 -13.45 14.71 16.38
N HIS A 381 -14.21 14.58 17.47
CA HIS A 381 -13.83 15.13 18.79
C HIS A 381 -13.18 14.11 19.76
N VAL A 382 -12.95 12.87 19.32
CA VAL A 382 -12.24 11.81 20.08
C VAL A 382 -11.07 11.25 19.25
N PRO A 383 -10.03 12.07 18.97
CA PRO A 383 -8.90 11.68 18.12
C PRO A 383 -8.09 10.52 18.70
N GLU A 384 -8.13 10.27 20.02
CA GLU A 384 -7.43 9.14 20.63
C GLU A 384 -7.94 7.76 20.16
N PHE A 385 -9.19 7.68 19.66
CA PHE A 385 -9.76 6.46 19.08
C PHE A 385 -9.88 6.52 17.55
N PHE A 386 -10.01 7.72 16.97
CA PHE A 386 -10.39 7.91 15.56
C PHE A 386 -9.37 8.68 14.70
N ALA A 387 -8.22 9.08 15.25
CA ALA A 387 -7.10 9.65 14.50
C ALA A 387 -5.83 8.78 14.59
N ASN A 388 -4.91 8.98 13.66
CA ASN A 388 -3.68 8.21 13.49
C ASN A 388 -3.98 6.70 13.35
N ARG A 389 -4.86 6.33 12.41
CA ARG A 389 -5.27 4.94 12.15
C ARG A 389 -4.62 4.31 10.93
N ASP A 390 -3.38 4.68 10.64
CA ASP A 390 -2.54 3.96 9.68
C ASP A 390 -2.02 2.65 10.33
N PRO A 391 -2.52 1.46 9.91
CA PRO A 391 -2.13 0.18 10.50
C PRO A 391 -0.68 -0.21 10.24
N LEU A 392 0.05 0.48 9.35
CA LEU A 392 1.47 0.27 9.09
C LEU A 392 2.35 1.42 9.64
N GLY A 393 1.85 2.66 9.54
CA GLY A 393 2.63 3.88 9.83
C GLY A 393 2.66 4.32 11.29
N VAL A 394 1.70 3.91 12.13
CA VAL A 394 1.56 4.43 13.52
C VAL A 394 2.07 3.41 14.53
N LYS A 395 3.22 3.71 15.15
CA LYS A 395 3.95 2.81 16.06
C LYS A 395 3.14 2.36 17.28
N GLU A 396 2.35 3.27 17.84
CA GLU A 396 1.50 3.05 19.01
C GLU A 396 0.39 2.04 18.70
N LEU A 397 -0.19 2.14 17.50
CA LEU A 397 -1.18 1.20 16.97
C LEU A 397 -0.53 -0.17 16.65
N ARG A 398 0.68 -0.21 16.08
CA ARG A 398 1.46 -1.46 15.93
C ARG A 398 1.71 -2.16 17.27
N LYS A 399 1.99 -1.41 18.34
CA LYS A 399 2.13 -1.96 19.69
C LYS A 399 0.79 -2.46 20.24
N SER A 400 -0.33 -1.81 19.92
CA SER A 400 -1.66 -2.33 20.27
C SER A 400 -1.90 -3.73 19.69
N PHE A 401 -1.55 -3.96 18.42
CA PHE A 401 -1.66 -5.27 17.79
C PHE A 401 -0.80 -6.35 18.48
N GLN A 402 0.31 -5.97 19.13
CA GLN A 402 1.16 -6.91 19.86
C GLN A 402 0.68 -7.18 21.30
N THR A 403 -0.20 -6.34 21.85
CA THR A 403 -0.62 -6.39 23.26
C THR A 403 -2.03 -6.93 23.45
N ILE A 404 -2.92 -6.75 22.48
CA ILE A 404 -4.27 -7.31 22.49
C ILE A 404 -4.62 -7.93 21.14
N THR A 405 -5.57 -8.88 21.14
CA THR A 405 -6.32 -9.25 19.94
C THR A 405 -7.71 -8.63 19.97
N VAL A 406 -8.20 -8.26 18.79
CA VAL A 406 -9.60 -7.96 18.53
C VAL A 406 -9.98 -8.56 17.18
N GLN A 407 -11.09 -9.30 17.14
CA GLN A 407 -11.57 -9.97 15.93
C GLN A 407 -13.09 -10.20 16.00
N VAL A 408 -13.77 -10.19 14.86
CA VAL A 408 -15.14 -10.72 14.77
C VAL A 408 -15.03 -12.21 14.41
N LEU A 409 -15.73 -13.07 15.15
CA LEU A 409 -15.68 -14.51 14.95
C LEU A 409 -16.54 -14.93 13.75
N ASP A 410 -16.05 -15.91 12.97
CA ASP A 410 -16.63 -16.33 11.69
C ASP A 410 -18.07 -16.90 11.78
N LYS A 411 -18.51 -17.33 12.97
CA LYS A 411 -19.83 -17.91 13.21
C LYS A 411 -20.67 -17.02 14.11
N THR A 412 -21.97 -16.99 13.86
CA THR A 412 -22.95 -16.27 14.68
C THR A 412 -23.59 -17.15 15.75
N THR A 413 -24.28 -16.54 16.71
CA THR A 413 -25.23 -17.25 17.60
C THR A 413 -26.38 -17.87 16.80
N PRO A 414 -27.19 -18.77 17.40
CA PRO A 414 -28.42 -19.29 16.78
C PRO A 414 -29.40 -18.20 16.34
N ASP A 415 -29.46 -17.08 17.05
CA ASP A 415 -30.26 -15.89 16.70
C ASP A 415 -29.61 -14.99 15.64
N GLY A 416 -28.49 -15.42 15.05
CA GLY A 416 -27.79 -14.70 13.99
C GLY A 416 -26.91 -13.54 14.46
N TYR A 417 -26.51 -13.48 15.74
CA TYR A 417 -25.70 -12.38 16.26
C TYR A 417 -24.22 -12.62 16.00
N ALA A 418 -23.50 -11.61 15.48
CA ALA A 418 -22.04 -11.65 15.38
C ALA A 418 -21.40 -11.44 16.76
N ILE A 419 -20.22 -12.05 16.95
CA ILE A 419 -19.47 -11.95 18.21
C ILE A 419 -18.16 -11.22 17.94
N LEU A 420 -18.04 -10.03 18.50
CA LEU A 420 -16.79 -9.27 18.56
C LEU A 420 -16.02 -9.72 19.81
N TYR A 421 -14.90 -10.40 19.60
CA TYR A 421 -14.08 -10.98 20.65
C TYR A 421 -12.78 -10.18 20.85
N GLY A 422 -12.42 -9.93 22.11
CA GLY A 422 -11.14 -9.30 22.47
C GLY A 422 -10.48 -9.92 23.70
N ARG A 423 -9.15 -9.92 23.73
CA ARG A 423 -8.32 -10.49 24.82
C ARG A 423 -6.91 -9.88 24.82
N LEU A 424 -6.22 -9.93 25.96
CA LEU A 424 -4.77 -9.72 26.03
C LEU A 424 -3.98 -10.77 25.22
N ILE A 425 -2.91 -10.33 24.56
CA ILE A 425 -1.82 -11.17 24.01
C ILE A 425 -0.58 -11.02 24.90
N ASP A 426 -0.21 -9.78 25.20
CA ASP A 426 0.81 -9.45 26.21
C ASP A 426 0.12 -9.25 27.57
N GLU A 427 0.64 -9.93 28.58
CA GLU A 427 0.09 -9.94 29.93
C GLU A 427 0.78 -8.92 30.86
N ASP A 428 1.85 -8.25 30.39
CA ASP A 428 2.48 -7.16 31.14
C ASP A 428 1.63 -5.88 31.04
N PRO A 429 1.05 -5.39 32.16
CA PRO A 429 0.30 -4.14 32.15
C PRO A 429 1.15 -2.95 31.68
N SER A 430 2.49 -3.01 31.83
CA SER A 430 3.39 -1.92 31.42
C SER A 430 3.27 -1.59 29.94
N ASN A 431 2.94 -2.58 29.10
CA ASN A 431 2.80 -2.45 27.66
C ASN A 431 1.40 -2.06 27.21
N TYR A 432 0.37 -2.33 28.01
CA TYR A 432 -1.02 -2.02 27.68
C TYR A 432 -1.32 -0.51 27.69
N VAL A 433 -1.95 -0.02 26.62
CA VAL A 433 -2.45 1.35 26.47
C VAL A 433 -3.91 1.30 26.02
N TYR A 434 -4.83 1.68 26.91
CA TYR A 434 -6.28 1.58 26.68
C TYR A 434 -6.72 2.29 25.38
N ASN A 435 -6.27 3.53 25.14
CA ASN A 435 -6.72 4.30 23.99
C ASN A 435 -6.36 3.64 22.65
N ASP A 436 -5.14 3.11 22.51
CA ASP A 436 -4.74 2.41 21.29
C ASP A 436 -5.45 1.06 21.12
N GLY A 437 -5.78 0.39 22.25
CA GLY A 437 -6.68 -0.77 22.23
C GLY A 437 -8.08 -0.43 21.71
N MET A 438 -8.68 0.68 22.15
CA MET A 438 -9.99 1.14 21.67
C MET A 438 -9.95 1.64 20.22
N LYS A 439 -8.81 2.18 19.78
CA LYS A 439 -8.54 2.53 18.37
C LYS A 439 -8.53 1.28 17.50
N PHE A 440 -7.77 0.24 17.87
CA PHE A 440 -7.76 -1.06 17.18
C PHE A 440 -9.17 -1.68 17.16
N LEU A 441 -9.87 -1.70 18.29
CA LEU A 441 -11.25 -2.18 18.38
C LEU A 441 -12.20 -1.47 17.40
N SER A 442 -12.10 -0.13 17.34
CA SER A 442 -12.91 0.69 16.44
C SER A 442 -12.57 0.42 14.97
N MET A 443 -11.30 0.21 14.63
CA MET A 443 -10.88 -0.14 13.26
C MET A 443 -11.43 -1.50 12.81
N VAL A 444 -11.44 -2.52 13.68
CA VAL A 444 -12.04 -3.83 13.37
C VAL A 444 -13.54 -3.70 13.14
N ILE A 445 -14.25 -2.97 14.00
CA ILE A 445 -15.70 -2.73 13.86
C ILE A 445 -16.02 -1.96 12.57
N ASP A 446 -15.27 -0.90 12.26
CA ASP A 446 -15.46 -0.09 11.05
C ASP A 446 -15.29 -0.93 9.78
N LEU A 447 -14.22 -1.72 9.69
CA LEU A 447 -13.92 -2.54 8.51
C LEU A 447 -14.88 -3.72 8.37
N TRP A 448 -15.30 -4.31 9.48
CA TRP A 448 -16.29 -5.38 9.49
C TRP A 448 -17.68 -4.89 9.04
N GLN A 449 -18.15 -3.74 9.53
CA GLN A 449 -19.41 -3.13 9.06
C GLN A 449 -19.36 -2.76 7.58
N ARG A 450 -18.20 -2.29 7.08
CA ARG A 450 -17.99 -2.06 5.64
C ARG A 450 -18.16 -3.35 4.83
N LYS A 451 -17.67 -4.48 5.35
CA LYS A 451 -17.68 -5.80 4.68
C LYS A 451 -19.06 -6.46 4.69
N GLU A 452 -19.66 -6.60 5.87
CA GLU A 452 -20.85 -7.42 6.11
C GLU A 452 -22.15 -6.63 6.12
N GLY A 453 -22.08 -5.31 6.30
CA GLY A 453 -23.24 -4.43 6.39
C GLY A 453 -24.07 -4.67 7.64
N THR A 454 -25.38 -4.86 7.48
CA THR A 454 -26.30 -5.10 8.62
C THR A 454 -26.22 -6.52 9.18
N ILE A 455 -26.60 -6.74 10.44
CA ILE A 455 -26.72 -8.09 11.03
C ILE A 455 -27.78 -8.14 12.14
N ALA A 456 -28.37 -9.31 12.42
CA ALA A 456 -29.45 -9.47 13.41
C ALA A 456 -29.13 -8.87 14.79
N GLY A 457 -27.87 -9.00 15.22
CA GLY A 457 -27.38 -8.43 16.48
C GLY A 457 -25.87 -8.59 16.67
N HIS A 458 -25.36 -8.00 17.75
CA HIS A 458 -23.95 -8.03 18.12
C HIS A 458 -23.79 -8.40 19.58
N ILE A 459 -22.86 -9.30 19.86
CA ILE A 459 -22.33 -9.57 21.19
C ILE A 459 -20.90 -9.04 21.22
N ILE A 460 -20.58 -8.19 22.21
CA ILE A 460 -19.19 -7.82 22.51
C ILE A 460 -18.75 -8.70 23.68
N LEU A 461 -17.69 -9.48 23.50
CA LEU A 461 -17.16 -10.43 24.47
C LEU A 461 -15.68 -10.15 24.73
N PHE A 462 -15.36 -9.76 25.97
CA PHE A 462 -13.99 -9.63 26.43
C PHE A 462 -13.59 -10.81 27.31
N ASP A 463 -12.51 -11.50 26.92
CA ASP A 463 -11.86 -12.51 27.75
C ASP A 463 -10.88 -11.82 28.70
N MET A 464 -11.23 -11.83 30.00
CA MET A 464 -10.49 -11.18 31.08
C MET A 464 -9.39 -12.07 31.66
N LYS A 465 -9.09 -13.22 31.04
CA LYS A 465 -7.99 -14.09 31.45
C LYS A 465 -6.67 -13.31 31.48
N ASN A 466 -5.98 -13.43 32.60
CA ASN A 466 -4.71 -12.76 32.91
C ASN A 466 -4.79 -11.22 33.00
N VAL A 467 -5.99 -10.63 32.98
CA VAL A 467 -6.18 -9.22 33.37
C VAL A 467 -5.99 -9.09 34.88
N VAL A 468 -5.00 -8.29 35.27
CA VAL A 468 -4.65 -7.95 36.66
C VAL A 468 -4.88 -6.46 36.98
N PHE A 469 -4.83 -6.08 38.26
CA PHE A 469 -5.08 -4.70 38.72
C PHE A 469 -4.23 -3.64 38.00
N GLY A 470 -2.99 -3.95 37.60
CA GLY A 470 -2.15 -3.04 36.81
C GLY A 470 -2.77 -2.60 35.47
N HIS A 471 -3.61 -3.44 34.85
CA HIS A 471 -4.35 -3.08 33.64
C HIS A 471 -5.52 -2.15 33.98
N ALA A 472 -6.26 -2.44 35.06
CA ALA A 472 -7.37 -1.59 35.52
C ALA A 472 -6.87 -0.17 35.89
N ALA A 473 -5.70 -0.07 36.53
CA ALA A 473 -5.04 1.19 36.85
C ALA A 473 -4.62 2.02 35.62
N ARG A 474 -4.64 1.43 34.41
CA ARG A 474 -4.33 2.08 33.12
C ARG A 474 -5.58 2.45 32.32
N LEU A 475 -6.78 2.14 32.83
CA LEU A 475 -8.03 2.64 32.28
C LEU A 475 -8.23 4.10 32.71
N SER A 476 -8.54 4.98 31.76
CA SER A 476 -8.99 6.34 32.07
C SER A 476 -10.50 6.35 32.26
N PRO A 477 -11.05 6.87 33.38
CA PRO A 477 -12.49 7.08 33.53
C PRO A 477 -13.08 7.94 32.40
N MET A 478 -12.32 8.92 31.89
CA MET A 478 -12.73 9.72 30.73
C MET A 478 -12.71 8.91 29.44
N GLY A 479 -11.71 8.04 29.23
CA GLY A 479 -11.66 7.13 28.10
C GLY A 479 -12.80 6.09 28.11
N LEU A 480 -13.16 5.58 29.29
CA LEU A 480 -14.33 4.71 29.47
C LEU A 480 -15.62 5.48 29.17
N LYS A 481 -15.80 6.70 29.71
CA LYS A 481 -16.96 7.56 29.41
C LYS A 481 -17.11 7.83 27.91
N LYS A 482 -16.01 8.21 27.23
CA LYS A 482 -15.99 8.49 25.79
C LYS A 482 -16.41 7.27 24.97
N TYR A 483 -15.87 6.09 25.26
CA TYR A 483 -16.22 4.89 24.51
C TYR A 483 -17.61 4.36 24.84
N LEU A 484 -18.05 4.39 26.11
CA LEU A 484 -19.40 4.00 26.49
C LEU A 484 -20.46 4.93 25.88
N TYR A 485 -20.18 6.24 25.78
CA TYR A 485 -21.03 7.17 25.04
C TYR A 485 -21.08 6.82 23.55
N TYR A 486 -19.93 6.52 22.93
CA TYR A 486 -19.88 6.08 21.52
C TYR A 486 -20.70 4.79 21.29
N LEU A 487 -20.53 3.79 22.14
CA LEU A 487 -21.23 2.50 22.07
C LEU A 487 -22.75 2.64 22.19
N GLN A 488 -23.24 3.58 23.01
CA GLN A 488 -24.67 3.72 23.32
C GLN A 488 -25.41 4.72 22.42
N GLU A 489 -24.76 5.81 21.99
CA GLU A 489 -25.43 6.89 21.24
C GLU A 489 -25.13 6.90 19.74
N ALA A 490 -24.03 6.27 19.31
CA ALA A 490 -23.37 6.63 18.06
C ALA A 490 -23.00 5.43 17.17
N LEU A 491 -22.46 4.35 17.72
CA LEU A 491 -22.03 3.17 16.96
C LEU A 491 -23.26 2.48 16.34
N PRO A 492 -23.34 2.29 15.00
CA PRO A 492 -24.54 1.77 14.34
C PRO A 492 -24.67 0.23 14.42
N VAL A 493 -24.68 -0.29 15.64
CA VAL A 493 -24.83 -1.71 15.95
C VAL A 493 -26.13 -1.98 16.72
N ARG A 494 -26.80 -3.09 16.41
CA ARG A 494 -27.81 -3.66 17.31
C ARG A 494 -27.10 -4.47 18.40
N LEU A 495 -26.66 -3.82 19.48
CA LEU A 495 -26.07 -4.53 20.63
C LEU A 495 -27.14 -5.43 21.28
N LYS A 496 -26.76 -6.67 21.61
CA LYS A 496 -27.61 -7.71 22.22
C LYS A 496 -27.02 -8.30 23.50
N GLY A 497 -25.72 -8.11 23.71
CA GLY A 497 -25.04 -8.56 24.92
C GLY A 497 -23.66 -7.91 25.05
N PHE A 498 -23.30 -7.58 26.29
CA PHE A 498 -21.99 -7.04 26.63
C PHE A 498 -21.36 -7.91 27.72
N HIS A 499 -20.45 -8.78 27.31
CA HIS A 499 -20.01 -9.93 28.09
C HIS A 499 -18.54 -9.81 28.50
N PHE A 500 -18.26 -10.21 29.74
CA PHE A 500 -16.91 -10.41 30.25
C PHE A 500 -16.77 -11.85 30.75
N MET A 501 -15.83 -12.61 30.19
CA MET A 501 -15.55 -13.99 30.59
C MET A 501 -14.21 -14.13 31.30
N ASN A 502 -14.01 -15.24 32.03
CA ASN A 502 -12.83 -15.49 32.87
C ASN A 502 -12.60 -14.35 33.88
N ILE A 503 -13.67 -13.76 34.42
CA ILE A 503 -13.58 -12.61 35.32
C ILE A 503 -12.91 -12.98 36.65
N THR A 504 -12.06 -12.08 37.13
CA THR A 504 -11.45 -12.11 38.47
C THR A 504 -11.94 -10.89 39.28
N PRO A 505 -11.63 -10.74 40.58
CA PRO A 505 -12.04 -9.57 41.36
C PRO A 505 -11.59 -8.20 40.80
N VAL A 506 -10.65 -8.16 39.85
CA VAL A 506 -10.33 -6.93 39.11
C VAL A 506 -11.54 -6.39 38.34
N MET A 507 -12.48 -7.25 37.94
CA MET A 507 -13.65 -6.88 37.18
C MET A 507 -14.55 -5.92 37.97
N ASP A 508 -14.66 -6.07 39.29
CA ASP A 508 -15.45 -5.17 40.13
C ASP A 508 -14.91 -3.74 40.11
N VAL A 509 -13.58 -3.58 40.09
CA VAL A 509 -12.92 -2.27 39.93
C VAL A 509 -13.30 -1.65 38.59
N ILE A 510 -13.17 -2.41 37.51
CA ILE A 510 -13.47 -1.98 36.13
C ILE A 510 -14.97 -1.62 35.99
N LEU A 511 -15.87 -2.47 36.51
CA LEU A 511 -17.30 -2.20 36.52
C LEU A 511 -17.66 -0.94 37.31
N ASN A 512 -17.01 -0.70 38.45
CA ASN A 512 -17.28 0.52 39.24
C ASN A 512 -16.79 1.79 38.53
N MET A 513 -15.76 1.70 37.67
CA MET A 513 -15.36 2.81 36.78
C MET A 513 -16.31 3.00 35.59
N MET A 514 -16.95 1.94 35.10
CA MET A 514 -17.85 1.98 33.94
C MET A 514 -19.30 2.34 34.28
N LYS A 515 -19.85 1.80 35.37
CA LYS A 515 -21.26 1.93 35.78
C LYS A 515 -21.79 3.37 35.75
N PRO A 516 -21.06 4.42 36.19
CA PRO A 516 -21.54 5.81 36.12
C PRO A 516 -21.83 6.34 34.71
N PHE A 517 -21.38 5.64 33.66
CA PHE A 517 -21.54 6.03 32.25
C PHE A 517 -22.40 5.04 31.45
N MET A 518 -22.94 3.99 32.08
CA MET A 518 -23.82 3.01 31.44
C MET A 518 -25.29 3.39 31.71
N LYS A 519 -26.07 3.53 30.63
CA LYS A 519 -27.53 3.64 30.69
C LYS A 519 -28.13 2.29 31.11
N LYS A 520 -29.40 2.32 31.52
CA LYS A 520 -30.12 1.12 31.96
C LYS A 520 -30.10 0.03 30.89
N GLU A 521 -30.30 0.39 29.62
CA GLU A 521 -30.35 -0.54 28.50
C GLU A 521 -29.02 -1.30 28.32
N LEU A 522 -27.88 -0.66 28.57
CA LEU A 522 -26.56 -1.32 28.52
C LEU A 522 -26.29 -2.15 29.79
N LEU A 523 -26.76 -1.69 30.95
CA LEU A 523 -26.68 -2.46 32.21
C LEU A 523 -27.52 -3.74 32.15
N ASP A 524 -28.71 -3.69 31.53
CA ASP A 524 -29.59 -4.84 31.35
C ASP A 524 -29.00 -5.90 30.39
N MET A 525 -28.06 -5.50 29.51
CA MET A 525 -27.29 -6.37 28.59
C MET A 525 -25.90 -6.77 29.12
N LEU A 526 -25.51 -6.29 30.31
CA LEU A 526 -24.19 -6.55 30.90
C LEU A 526 -24.18 -7.91 31.58
N HIS A 527 -23.28 -8.79 31.16
CA HIS A 527 -23.14 -10.14 31.71
C HIS A 527 -21.68 -10.45 32.06
N THR A 528 -21.47 -11.10 33.20
CA THR A 528 -20.15 -11.53 33.66
C THR A 528 -20.12 -13.04 33.91
N HIS A 529 -19.01 -13.68 33.55
CA HIS A 529 -18.89 -15.13 33.49
C HIS A 529 -17.59 -15.59 34.14
N THR A 530 -17.69 -16.36 35.22
CA THR A 530 -16.57 -17.06 35.86
C THR A 530 -16.30 -18.42 35.21
N THR A 531 -17.30 -19.03 34.56
CA THR A 531 -17.19 -20.33 33.86
C THR A 531 -17.89 -20.30 32.50
N LEU A 532 -17.44 -21.18 31.59
CA LEU A 532 -18.05 -21.37 30.27
C LEU A 532 -19.52 -21.81 30.34
N ASP A 533 -19.94 -22.51 31.40
CA ASP A 533 -21.35 -22.93 31.60
C ASP A 533 -22.31 -21.74 31.74
N THR A 534 -21.82 -20.61 32.25
CA THR A 534 -22.64 -19.39 32.36
C THR A 534 -22.68 -18.61 31.04
N LEU A 535 -21.61 -18.69 30.24
CA LEU A 535 -21.50 -18.06 28.91
C LEU A 535 -22.27 -18.84 27.84
N SER A 536 -22.29 -20.17 27.92
CA SER A 536 -22.93 -21.08 26.97
C SER A 536 -24.45 -20.87 26.82
N LYS A 537 -25.07 -20.19 27.80
CA LYS A 537 -26.47 -19.76 27.80
C LYS A 537 -26.76 -18.62 26.81
N PHE A 538 -25.73 -17.92 26.35
CA PHE A 538 -25.84 -16.75 25.47
C PHE A 538 -25.24 -16.98 24.08
N LEU A 539 -24.21 -17.85 23.98
CA LEU A 539 -23.59 -18.22 22.70
C LEU A 539 -22.96 -19.62 22.76
N PRO A 540 -22.95 -20.38 21.64
CA PRO A 540 -22.27 -21.67 21.57
C PRO A 540 -20.75 -21.52 21.78
N VAL A 541 -20.21 -22.22 22.80
CA VAL A 541 -18.78 -22.16 23.19
C VAL A 541 -17.85 -22.56 22.03
N ASP A 542 -18.27 -23.48 21.17
CA ASP A 542 -17.53 -23.92 19.97
C ASP A 542 -17.17 -22.78 18.99
N ILE A 543 -17.83 -21.61 19.07
CA ILE A 543 -17.53 -20.43 18.26
C ILE A 543 -16.26 -19.70 18.75
N LEU A 544 -15.85 -19.90 19.99
CA LEU A 544 -14.70 -19.20 20.58
C LEU A 544 -13.36 -19.76 20.05
N PRO A 545 -12.25 -18.99 20.17
CA PRO A 545 -10.91 -19.51 19.92
C PRO A 545 -10.56 -20.69 20.85
N ASN A 546 -9.60 -21.51 20.43
CA ASN A 546 -9.17 -22.70 21.16
C ASN A 546 -8.71 -22.37 22.60
N GLU A 547 -7.99 -21.25 22.78
CA GLU A 547 -7.43 -20.77 24.04
C GLU A 547 -8.48 -20.18 25.00
N ALA A 548 -9.73 -20.05 24.53
CA ALA A 548 -10.93 -19.71 25.29
C ALA A 548 -11.89 -20.91 25.46
N GLY A 549 -11.49 -22.10 25.00
CA GLY A 549 -12.26 -23.35 25.14
C GLY A 549 -13.18 -23.70 23.98
N GLY A 550 -13.15 -22.93 22.88
CA GLY A 550 -13.93 -23.20 21.67
C GLY A 550 -13.18 -23.98 20.59
N LYS A 551 -13.68 -23.89 19.35
CA LYS A 551 -13.17 -24.63 18.18
C LYS A 551 -12.99 -23.77 16.92
N ALA A 552 -12.93 -22.45 17.05
CA ALA A 552 -12.71 -21.54 15.91
C ALA A 552 -11.25 -21.52 15.40
N GLY A 553 -10.33 -22.22 16.06
CA GLY A 553 -8.90 -22.24 15.74
C GLY A 553 -8.06 -21.45 16.74
N PRO A 554 -6.73 -21.44 16.57
CA PRO A 554 -5.82 -20.74 17.46
C PRO A 554 -6.04 -19.21 17.42
N VAL A 555 -6.07 -18.57 18.58
CA VAL A 555 -6.34 -17.14 18.72
C VAL A 555 -5.35 -16.29 17.91
N MET A 556 -4.09 -16.73 17.81
CA MET A 556 -3.06 -16.01 17.06
C MET A 556 -3.22 -16.11 15.53
N GLU A 557 -3.86 -17.17 15.00
CA GLU A 557 -4.20 -17.25 13.58
C GLU A 557 -5.35 -16.29 13.23
N LEU A 558 -6.37 -16.23 14.09
CA LEU A 558 -7.50 -15.30 13.95
C LEU A 558 -7.03 -13.85 14.08
N HIS A 559 -6.12 -13.59 15.03
CA HIS A 559 -5.46 -12.30 15.21
C HIS A 559 -4.67 -11.89 13.97
N ALA A 560 -3.80 -12.77 13.45
CA ALA A 560 -2.99 -12.49 12.27
C ALA A 560 -3.86 -12.20 11.03
N LYS A 561 -4.96 -12.94 10.85
CA LYS A 561 -5.97 -12.66 9.80
C LYS A 561 -6.58 -11.26 9.97
N SER A 562 -6.97 -10.89 11.19
CA SER A 562 -7.60 -9.61 11.50
C SER A 562 -6.65 -8.43 11.27
N VAL A 563 -5.41 -8.51 11.78
CA VAL A 563 -4.38 -7.48 11.56
C VAL A 563 -4.04 -7.35 10.08
N LYS A 564 -3.82 -8.46 9.37
CA LYS A 564 -3.55 -8.46 7.92
C LYS A 564 -4.69 -7.80 7.13
N LEU A 565 -5.94 -8.06 7.50
CA LEU A 565 -7.10 -7.44 6.86
C LEU A 565 -7.12 -5.92 7.10
N LEU A 566 -6.70 -5.43 8.27
CA LEU A 566 -6.53 -3.99 8.51
C LEU A 566 -5.41 -3.42 7.64
N GLU A 567 -4.24 -4.06 7.61
CA GLU A 567 -3.07 -3.66 6.80
C GLU A 567 -3.43 -3.57 5.30
N GLU A 568 -4.11 -4.58 4.77
CA GLU A 568 -4.57 -4.64 3.37
C GLU A 568 -5.60 -3.55 3.02
N ASN A 569 -6.25 -2.96 4.02
CA ASN A 569 -7.23 -1.89 3.86
C ASN A 569 -6.72 -0.53 4.40
N ARG A 570 -5.40 -0.37 4.56
CA ARG A 570 -4.71 0.87 4.99
C ARG A 570 -5.20 2.12 4.27
N ASP A 571 -5.24 2.10 2.94
CA ASP A 571 -5.61 3.26 2.14
C ASP A 571 -7.04 3.72 2.41
N TRP A 572 -7.93 2.78 2.75
CA TRP A 572 -9.28 3.12 3.17
C TRP A 572 -9.31 3.78 4.56
N PHE A 573 -8.50 3.34 5.53
CA PHE A 573 -8.41 4.02 6.83
C PHE A 573 -7.89 5.45 6.71
N LEU A 574 -6.86 5.66 5.88
CA LEU A 574 -6.32 6.99 5.57
C LEU A 574 -7.38 7.90 4.92
N GLU A 575 -8.14 7.38 3.96
CA GLU A 575 -9.19 8.14 3.28
C GLU A 575 -10.41 8.42 4.18
N GLU A 576 -10.83 7.44 4.99
CA GLU A 576 -11.90 7.59 5.98
C GLU A 576 -11.54 8.69 6.98
N GLU A 577 -10.31 8.67 7.50
CA GLU A 577 -9.86 9.65 8.49
C GLU A 577 -9.85 11.08 7.93
N ARG A 578 -9.49 11.23 6.66
CA ARG A 578 -9.51 12.51 5.94
C ARG A 578 -10.92 13.01 5.62
N THR A 579 -11.86 12.12 5.28
CA THR A 579 -13.14 12.51 4.64
C THR A 579 -14.39 12.32 5.49
N LYS A 580 -14.37 11.47 6.51
CA LYS A 580 -15.55 11.12 7.32
C LYS A 580 -15.53 11.84 8.66
N ARG A 581 -15.36 13.16 8.64
CA ARG A 581 -15.29 14.03 9.82
C ARG A 581 -16.29 15.16 9.67
N VAL A 582 -16.89 15.61 10.78
CA VAL A 582 -17.77 16.79 10.74
C VAL A 582 -16.96 18.08 10.62
N ASN A 583 -17.51 19.03 9.85
CA ASN A 583 -17.04 20.42 9.85
C ASN A 583 -17.97 21.29 10.73
N GLU A 584 -17.58 21.50 11.99
CA GLU A 584 -18.37 22.24 12.99
C GLU A 584 -18.71 23.68 12.58
N SER A 585 -17.90 24.32 11.72
CA SER A 585 -18.18 25.68 11.21
C SER A 585 -19.38 25.75 10.27
N LEU A 586 -19.81 24.61 9.73
CA LEU A 586 -20.98 24.49 8.84
C LEU A 586 -22.22 23.96 9.56
N ARG A 587 -22.14 23.67 10.88
CA ARG A 587 -23.26 23.03 11.59
C ARG A 587 -24.46 23.98 11.68
N PRO A 588 -25.69 23.54 11.35
CA PRO A 588 -26.89 24.31 11.65
C PRO A 588 -27.03 24.53 13.17
N GLY A 589 -26.90 25.78 13.61
CA GLY A 589 -26.92 26.15 15.04
C GLY A 589 -25.52 26.31 15.64
N LYS A 590 -25.36 26.01 16.93
CA LYS A 590 -24.05 26.09 17.61
C LYS A 590 -23.23 24.84 17.29
N GLY A 591 -21.99 25.02 16.82
CA GLY A 591 -20.99 23.95 16.71
C GLY A 591 -20.77 23.23 18.04
N LYS A 592 -20.49 21.92 17.97
CA LYS A 592 -20.20 21.05 19.11
C LYS A 592 -18.68 20.95 19.32
N SER A 593 -18.28 20.73 20.56
CA SER A 593 -16.90 20.43 20.96
C SER A 593 -16.85 19.17 21.84
N ALA A 594 -15.64 18.62 22.05
CA ALA A 594 -15.41 17.56 23.05
C ALA A 594 -15.97 17.93 24.44
N THR A 595 -15.89 19.21 24.83
CA THR A 595 -16.43 19.73 26.09
C THR A 595 -17.97 19.70 26.15
N ASP A 596 -18.66 19.98 25.03
CA ASP A 596 -20.12 19.90 24.98
C ASP A 596 -20.61 18.43 25.06
N LEU A 597 -19.81 17.46 24.57
CA LEU A 597 -20.11 16.02 24.66
C LEU A 597 -19.79 15.40 26.03
N PHE A 598 -18.63 15.74 26.60
CA PHE A 598 -18.04 15.00 27.73
C PHE A 598 -17.82 15.83 29.00
N GLY A 599 -17.99 17.16 28.94
CA GLY A 599 -17.65 18.09 30.02
C GLY A 599 -16.17 18.50 30.01
N VAL A 600 -15.80 19.41 30.92
CA VAL A 600 -14.41 19.88 31.08
C VAL A 600 -13.62 18.86 31.89
N GLU A 601 -12.39 18.53 31.48
CA GLU A 601 -11.48 17.74 32.31
C GLU A 601 -11.18 18.44 33.64
N GLY A 602 -11.38 17.75 34.75
CA GLY A 602 -10.99 18.21 36.08
C GLY A 602 -12.05 18.95 36.90
N THR A 603 -13.24 19.29 36.37
CA THR A 603 -14.34 19.78 37.21
C THR A 603 -15.21 18.62 37.72
N PHE A 604 -14.74 17.99 38.80
CA PHE A 604 -15.67 17.41 39.77
C PHE A 604 -16.58 18.55 40.25
N LYS A 605 -17.85 18.54 39.85
CA LYS A 605 -18.85 19.41 40.47
C LYS A 605 -18.82 19.11 41.97
N LYS A 606 -18.64 20.16 42.79
CA LYS A 606 -19.02 20.08 44.20
C LYS A 606 -20.47 19.62 44.23
N LEU A 607 -20.76 18.62 45.05
CA LEU A 607 -22.12 18.31 45.46
C LEU A 607 -22.65 19.56 46.17
N GLU A 608 -23.59 20.25 45.54
CA GLU A 608 -24.54 21.07 46.30
C GLU A 608 -25.46 20.07 46.99
N ILE A 609 -25.34 20.03 48.32
CA ILE A 609 -26.24 19.31 49.22
C ILE A 609 -27.23 20.37 49.70
N ASP A 610 -28.50 20.18 49.36
CA ASP A 610 -29.64 20.72 50.12
C ASP A 610 -30.05 19.68 51.19
#